data_AF-A0A660PH24-F1
#
_entry.id   AF-A0A660PH24-F1
#
_cell.length_a   1.000
_cell.length_b   1.000
_cell.length_c   1.000
_cell.angle_alpha   90.00
_cell.angle_beta   90.00
_cell.angle_gamma   90.00
#
_symmetry.space_group_name_H-M   'P 1'
#
loop_
_entity.id
_entity.type
_entity.pdbx_description
1 polymer ?
#
loop_
_entity_poly.entity_id
_entity_poly.type
_entity_poly.pdbx_seq_one_letter_code
_entity_poly.pdbx_strand_id
1 'polypeptide(L)' 'KSVYKGLRPLTASDIAEAVYVCASRPAHVNIHQLRIMPTAQATAMLAHRR' A
#
# COMPACT_ATOMS: atom_id res chain seq x y z
N LYS A 1 6.80 -9.82 -19.91
CA LYS A 1 5.98 -8.97 -19.02
C LYS A 1 6.91 -8.03 -18.23
N SER A 2 6.90 -6.73 -18.53
CA SER A 2 7.81 -5.69 -17.97
C SER A 2 7.04 -4.62 -17.16
N VAL A 3 5.84 -4.95 -16.69
CA VAL A 3 4.87 -3.97 -16.15
C VAL A 3 5.41 -3.20 -14.95
N TYR A 4 6.29 -3.82 -14.15
CA TYR A 4 6.90 -3.21 -12.96
C TYR A 4 8.35 -2.74 -13.16
N LYS A 5 8.88 -2.80 -14.39
CA LYS A 5 10.24 -2.30 -14.65
C LYS A 5 10.31 -0.80 -14.32
N GLY A 6 11.35 -0.42 -13.57
CA GLY A 6 11.56 0.94 -13.08
C GLY A 6 10.66 1.35 -11.91
N LEU A 7 9.86 0.42 -11.35
CA LEU A 7 9.00 0.67 -10.21
C LEU A 7 9.47 -0.11 -8.98
N ARG A 8 9.33 0.51 -7.82
CA ARG A 8 9.29 -0.17 -6.51
C ARG A 8 7.82 -0.22 -6.07
N PRO A 9 7.07 -1.29 -6.41
CA PRO A 9 5.68 -1.43 -6.01
C PRO A 9 5.58 -1.80 -4.52
N LEU A 10 4.35 -1.78 -3.99
CA LEU A 10 4.06 -2.44 -2.72
C LEU A 10 4.30 -3.94 -2.87
N THR A 11 4.79 -4.53 -1.79
CA THR A 11 5.01 -5.96 -1.65
C THR A 11 3.91 -6.58 -0.78
N ALA A 12 3.84 -7.92 -0.78
CA ALA A 12 2.93 -8.63 0.10
C ALA A 12 3.16 -8.30 1.58
N SER A 13 4.44 -8.11 1.98
CA SER A 13 4.81 -7.76 3.35
C SER A 13 4.25 -6.40 3.77
N ASP A 14 4.30 -5.40 2.89
CA ASP A 14 3.76 -4.06 3.18
C ASP A 14 2.24 -4.12 3.47
N ILE A 15 1.51 -4.98 2.75
CA ILE A 15 0.07 -5.18 2.96
C ILE A 15 -0.20 -6.00 4.23
N ALA A 16 0.58 -7.03 4.50
CA ALA A 16 0.44 -7.84 5.71
C ALA A 16 0.62 -7.01 6.98
N GLU A 17 1.60 -6.11 6.98
CA GLU A 17 1.82 -5.16 8.08
C GLU A 17 0.62 -4.21 8.25
N ALA A 18 0.11 -3.63 7.16
CA ALA A 18 -1.07 -2.77 7.21
C ALA A 18 -2.30 -3.49 7.79
N VAL A 19 -2.52 -4.75 7.41
CA VAL A 19 -3.59 -5.59 7.97
C VAL A 19 -3.37 -5.85 9.45
N TYR A 20 -2.15 -6.19 9.88
CA TYR A 20 -1.82 -6.39 11.29
C TYR A 20 -2.06 -5.12 12.11
N VAL A 21 -1.69 -3.95 11.58
CA VAL A 21 -1.98 -2.65 12.18
C VAL A 21 -3.48 -2.48 12.38
N CYS A 22 -4.30 -2.75 11.35
CA CYS A 22 -5.75 -2.66 11.47
C CYS A 22 -6.34 -3.62 12.51
N ALA A 23 -5.87 -4.86 12.55
CA ALA A 23 -6.40 -5.90 13.44
C ALA A 23 -5.95 -5.73 14.91
N SER A 24 -4.79 -5.11 15.14
CA SER A 24 -4.20 -4.95 16.49
C SER A 24 -4.71 -3.73 17.27
N ARG A 25 -5.68 -2.99 16.73
CA ARG A 25 -6.21 -1.80 17.40
C ARG A 25 -7.01 -2.18 18.66
N PRO A 26 -6.99 -1.34 19.72
CA PRO A 26 -7.87 -1.53 20.88
C PRO A 26 -9.34 -1.61 20.50
N ALA A 27 -10.17 -2.27 21.31
CA ALA A 27 -11.57 -2.55 20.98
C ALA A 27 -12.45 -1.31 20.69
N HIS A 28 -12.06 -0.12 21.18
CA HIS A 28 -12.78 1.14 20.94
C HIS A 28 -12.30 1.88 19.67
N VAL A 29 -11.29 1.36 18.97
CA VAL A 29 -10.71 1.98 17.79
C VAL A 29 -11.15 1.22 16.55
N ASN A 30 -11.74 1.94 15.60
CA ASN A 30 -12.17 1.39 14.33
C ASN A 30 -11.52 2.14 13.17
N ILE A 31 -10.83 1.42 12.27
CA ILE A 31 -10.29 1.98 11.03
C ILE A 31 -11.31 1.70 9.92
N HIS A 32 -12.09 2.72 9.56
CA HIS A 32 -13.14 2.58 8.55
C HIS A 32 -12.57 2.43 7.12
N GLN A 33 -11.47 3.13 6.82
CA GLN A 33 -10.81 3.05 5.52
C GLN A 33 -9.31 3.27 5.65
N LEU A 34 -8.53 2.45 4.96
CA LEU A 34 -7.09 2.62 4.80
C LEU A 34 -6.74 2.64 3.31
N ARG A 35 -6.12 3.72 2.84
CA ARG A 35 -5.58 3.82 1.48
C ARG A 35 -4.07 3.79 1.56
N ILE A 36 -3.44 2.81 0.91
CA ILE A 36 -2.00 2.64 0.82
C ILE A 36 -1.58 2.54 -0.64
N MET A 37 -0.52 3.26 -1.02
CA MET A 37 0.02 3.30 -2.39
C MET A 37 1.55 3.41 -2.33
N PRO A 38 2.29 2.89 -3.32
CA PRO A 38 3.72 3.16 -3.41
C PRO A 38 3.96 4.66 -3.59
N THR A 39 4.99 5.22 -2.97
CA THR A 39 5.33 6.66 -3.09
C THR A 39 5.53 7.11 -4.55
N ALA A 40 5.98 6.19 -5.41
CA ALA A 40 6.16 6.44 -6.83
C ALA A 40 4.82 6.55 -7.61
N GLN A 41 3.67 6.30 -6.99
CA GLN A 41 2.36 6.27 -7.63
C GLN A 41 1.41 7.29 -6.99
N ALA A 42 0.98 8.28 -7.77
CA ALA A 42 0.07 9.33 -7.30
C ALA A 42 -1.40 8.94 -7.52
N THR A 43 -1.71 8.27 -8.63
CA THR A 43 -3.07 7.82 -8.99
C THR A 43 -3.02 6.46 -9.69
N ALA A 44 -4.17 5.92 -10.09
CA ALA A 44 -4.21 4.70 -10.89
C ALA A 44 -3.48 4.82 -12.25
N MET A 45 -3.39 6.04 -12.79
CA MET A 45 -2.82 6.30 -14.12
C MET A 45 -1.46 7.00 -14.09
N LEU A 46 -1.05 7.57 -12.94
CA LEU A 46 0.19 8.33 -12.81
C LEU A 46 1.17 7.63 -11.86
N ALA A 47 2.26 7.12 -12.41
CA ALA A 47 3.38 6.54 -11.67
C ALA A 47 4.74 6.96 -12.27
N HIS A 48 5.66 7.38 -11.42
CA HIS A 48 7.04 7.70 -11.79
C HIS A 48 7.87 6.40 -11.85
N ARG A 49 8.56 6.20 -12.98
CA ARG A 49 9.43 5.04 -13.23
C ARG A 49 10.86 5.53 -13.40
N ARG A 50 11.81 4.91 -12.69
CA ARG A 50 13.25 5.17 -12.85
C ARG A 50 13.87 4.30 -13.93
#